data_AF-A0A3D3ACB4-F1
#
_entry.id   AF-A0A3D3ACB4-F1
#
_cell.length_a   1.000
_cell.length_b   1.000
_cell.length_c   1.000
_cell.angle_alpha   90.00
_cell.angle_beta   90.00
_cell.angle_gamma   90.00
#
_symmetry.space_group_name_H-M   'P 1'
#
loop_
_entity.id
_entity.type
_entity.pdbx_description
1 polymer ?
#
loop_
_entity_poly.entity_id
_entity_poly.type
_entity_poly.pdbx_seq_one_letter_code
_entity_poly.pdbx_strand_id
1 'polypeptide(L)'
;MPFTVAATLAPARGFELKPDTDETDFPTYTTTVATSDGEPDGDSILIDGSPPTDNAGLLIDSGNVDVIIDGPITIRSHQDNGDASATPLTAATGVKITANNSSVRFKSGARIYIIEGISLTDSSADLRGPNYDADGDGFADNDSDEDGISEGSHALPGNNWRVGFWKVGEVSANIIGEDGSSIVVYGNGVGTQHAAGVVISDTQLDGYLDLSTRITMFGDETRGVDILSSITGYYRQRGAIDVRGEGAIGIDIGASITGSLMIESLVNATGYSTYSSAPVHGRDESELEPAEVTANTNERRRGGAAVNIKADVNGGLIVGGRVNR
;
A
#
# COMPACT_ATOMS: atom_id res chain seq x y z
N MET A 1 -9.98 -0.60 -48.45
CA MET A 1 -9.53 0.05 -47.20
C MET A 1 -9.88 -0.90 -46.06
N PRO A 2 -8.94 -1.63 -45.45
CA PRO A 2 -9.25 -2.43 -44.28
C PRO A 2 -9.43 -1.50 -43.08
N PHE A 3 -10.55 -1.64 -42.38
CA PHE A 3 -10.83 -0.95 -41.13
C PHE A 3 -10.20 -1.78 -40.00
N THR A 4 -9.11 -1.29 -39.42
CA THR A 4 -8.57 -1.87 -38.19
C THR A 4 -9.32 -1.23 -37.02
N VAL A 5 -10.31 -1.93 -36.48
CA VAL A 5 -10.89 -1.55 -35.18
C VAL A 5 -9.88 -2.03 -34.13
N ALA A 6 -9.12 -1.10 -33.56
CA ALA A 6 -8.38 -1.36 -32.33
C ALA A 6 -9.44 -1.59 -31.25
N ALA A 7 -9.72 -2.85 -30.94
CA ALA A 7 -10.48 -3.19 -29.74
C ALA A 7 -9.62 -2.76 -28.55
N THR A 8 -9.99 -1.65 -27.93
CA THR A 8 -9.48 -1.29 -26.60
C THR A 8 -9.97 -2.37 -25.64
N LEU A 9 -9.08 -3.30 -25.31
CA LEU A 9 -9.29 -4.26 -24.23
C LEU A 9 -9.53 -3.45 -22.95
N ALA A 10 -10.71 -3.63 -22.35
CA ALA A 10 -11.00 -3.05 -21.05
C ALA A 10 -10.06 -3.69 -20.00
N PRO A 11 -9.57 -2.90 -19.02
CA PRO A 11 -8.76 -3.43 -17.92
C PRO A 11 -9.46 -4.59 -17.20
N ALA A 12 -8.71 -5.63 -16.84
CA ALA A 12 -9.22 -6.79 -16.12
C ALA A 12 -9.48 -6.42 -14.64
N ARG A 13 -10.75 -6.18 -14.31
CA ARG A 13 -11.20 -5.86 -12.94
C ARG A 13 -11.50 -7.14 -12.17
N GLY A 14 -11.15 -7.18 -10.87
CA GLY A 14 -11.61 -8.26 -9.99
C GLY A 14 -13.11 -8.17 -9.78
N PHE A 15 -13.56 -7.05 -9.22
CA PHE A 15 -14.99 -6.75 -8.99
C PHE A 15 -15.31 -5.28 -9.33
N GLU A 16 -16.47 -5.06 -9.94
CA GLU A 16 -17.01 -3.72 -10.24
C GLU A 16 -18.40 -3.59 -9.60
N LEU A 17 -18.58 -2.59 -8.74
CA LEU A 17 -19.89 -2.25 -8.17
C LEU A 17 -20.54 -1.16 -9.02
N LYS A 18 -21.67 -1.48 -9.68
CA LYS A 18 -22.48 -0.51 -10.43
C LYS A 18 -23.75 -0.18 -9.67
N PRO A 19 -24.28 1.06 -9.77
CA PRO A 19 -25.60 1.38 -9.27
C PRO A 19 -26.64 0.53 -10.02
N ASP A 20 -27.57 -0.06 -9.27
CA ASP A 20 -28.75 -0.67 -9.90
C ASP A 20 -29.60 0.45 -10.50
N THR A 21 -30.08 0.26 -11.72
CA THR A 21 -30.90 1.25 -12.43
C THR A 21 -32.36 1.26 -11.98
N ASP A 22 -32.72 0.47 -10.95
CA ASP A 22 -34.07 0.36 -10.43
C ASP A 22 -34.17 0.91 -8.98
N GLU A 23 -34.87 2.03 -8.81
CA GLU A 23 -34.89 2.86 -7.58
C GLU A 23 -35.64 2.25 -6.36
N THR A 24 -35.84 0.92 -6.27
CA THR A 24 -36.74 0.38 -5.23
C THR A 24 -36.22 -0.78 -4.38
N ASP A 25 -34.99 -1.25 -4.58
CA ASP A 25 -34.32 -2.12 -3.63
C ASP A 25 -32.84 -1.73 -3.50
N PHE A 26 -32.37 -1.57 -2.26
CA PHE A 26 -30.95 -1.32 -2.00
C PHE A 26 -30.25 -2.67 -1.74
N PRO A 27 -29.61 -3.31 -2.73
CA PRO A 27 -28.86 -4.53 -2.45
C PRO A 27 -27.66 -4.20 -1.58
N THR A 28 -27.56 -4.88 -0.43
CA THR A 28 -26.28 -5.04 0.26
C THR A 28 -25.46 -6.02 -0.58
N TYR A 29 -24.37 -5.56 -1.17
CA TYR A 29 -23.46 -6.43 -1.92
C TYR A 29 -22.50 -7.11 -0.93
N THR A 30 -22.84 -8.34 -0.53
CA THR A 30 -21.90 -9.26 0.13
C THR A 30 -21.46 -10.27 -0.92
N THR A 31 -20.18 -10.25 -1.33
CA THR A 31 -19.62 -11.26 -2.23
C THR A 31 -18.52 -12.02 -1.52
N THR A 32 -18.69 -13.34 -1.43
CA THR A 32 -17.69 -14.28 -0.92
C THR A 32 -17.01 -14.93 -2.13
N VAL A 33 -15.70 -14.78 -2.27
CA VAL A 33 -14.94 -15.41 -3.38
C VAL A 33 -14.11 -16.53 -2.80
N ALA A 34 -14.62 -17.76 -2.90
CA ALA A 34 -13.87 -18.95 -2.54
C ALA A 34 -12.86 -19.28 -3.65
N THR A 35 -11.59 -19.39 -3.29
CA THR A 35 -10.58 -20.12 -4.07
C THR A 35 -10.34 -21.47 -3.37
N SER A 36 -10.86 -22.56 -3.95
CA SER A 36 -10.72 -24.01 -3.62
C SER A 36 -9.62 -24.45 -2.64
N ASP A 37 -9.70 -25.53 -1.84
CA ASP A 37 -10.72 -26.51 -1.46
C ASP A 37 -10.30 -27.02 -0.06
N GLY A 38 -10.78 -26.41 1.03
CA GLY A 38 -10.37 -26.87 2.36
C GLY A 38 -10.65 -25.95 3.55
N GLU A 39 -11.84 -25.31 3.57
CA GLU A 39 -12.49 -24.65 4.74
C GLU A 39 -11.79 -23.42 5.39
N PRO A 40 -12.53 -22.49 6.05
CA PRO A 40 -13.95 -22.13 5.96
C PRO A 40 -14.18 -20.63 5.62
N ASP A 41 -15.39 -20.35 5.14
CA ASP A 41 -16.13 -19.08 5.10
C ASP A 41 -15.48 -17.78 5.64
N GLY A 42 -15.34 -16.80 4.74
CA GLY A 42 -15.17 -15.38 5.09
C GLY A 42 -15.20 -14.48 3.85
N ASP A 43 -16.04 -13.44 3.88
CA ASP A 43 -16.22 -12.40 2.85
C ASP A 43 -14.90 -11.73 2.45
N SER A 44 -14.19 -12.30 1.47
CA SER A 44 -12.84 -11.88 1.10
C SER A 44 -12.61 -11.88 -0.40
N ILE A 45 -11.72 -11.00 -0.86
CA ILE A 45 -11.26 -10.93 -2.25
C ILE A 45 -9.79 -11.35 -2.27
N LEU A 46 -9.47 -12.42 -3.00
CA LEU A 46 -8.09 -12.85 -3.27
C LEU A 46 -7.79 -12.77 -4.77
N ILE A 47 -6.69 -12.10 -5.11
CA ILE A 47 -6.15 -12.03 -6.46
C ILE A 47 -4.73 -12.60 -6.45
N ASP A 48 -4.54 -13.66 -7.22
CA ASP A 48 -3.28 -14.37 -7.34
C ASP A 48 -2.60 -14.04 -8.68
N GLY A 49 -1.53 -13.26 -8.61
CA GLY A 49 -0.76 -12.79 -9.76
C GLY A 49 -0.93 -11.31 -10.09
N SER A 50 -0.19 -10.89 -11.12
CA SER A 50 -0.24 -9.54 -11.66
C SER A 50 -1.34 -9.41 -12.69
N PRO A 51 -2.31 -8.50 -12.50
CA PRO A 51 -3.16 -8.08 -13.59
C PRO A 51 -2.31 -7.33 -14.66
N PRO A 52 -2.65 -7.43 -15.95
CA PRO A 52 -1.76 -6.96 -17.02
C PRO A 52 -1.55 -5.43 -17.11
N THR A 53 -2.44 -4.57 -16.58
CA THR A 53 -2.31 -3.09 -16.54
C THR A 53 -3.33 -2.44 -15.58
N ASP A 54 -2.94 -1.45 -14.75
CA ASP A 54 -3.82 -0.52 -13.96
C ASP A 54 -5.15 -1.13 -13.44
N ASN A 55 -5.04 -2.24 -12.71
CA ASN A 55 -6.22 -2.97 -12.23
C ASN A 55 -6.35 -2.87 -10.71
N ALA A 56 -7.60 -2.70 -10.29
CA ALA A 56 -8.01 -2.70 -8.91
C ALA A 56 -8.59 -4.06 -8.53
N GLY A 57 -8.33 -4.52 -7.31
CA GLY A 57 -8.99 -5.70 -6.77
C GLY A 57 -10.49 -5.46 -6.59
N LEU A 58 -10.83 -4.28 -6.06
CA LEU A 58 -12.17 -3.75 -6.04
C LEU A 58 -12.18 -2.37 -6.72
N LEU A 59 -13.06 -2.19 -7.71
CA LEU A 59 -13.36 -0.88 -8.27
C LEU A 59 -14.74 -0.40 -7.83
N ILE A 60 -14.77 0.81 -7.29
CA ILE A 60 -15.98 1.55 -6.94
C ILE A 60 -16.19 2.64 -7.99
N ASP A 61 -17.23 2.46 -8.80
CA ASP A 61 -17.63 3.42 -9.83
C ASP A 61 -19.15 3.61 -9.76
N SER A 62 -19.60 4.18 -8.64
CA SER A 62 -21.02 4.30 -8.35
C SER A 62 -21.34 5.64 -7.72
N GLY A 63 -22.27 6.37 -8.33
CA GLY A 63 -22.56 7.75 -7.92
C GLY A 63 -23.27 7.87 -6.57
N ASN A 64 -24.12 6.93 -6.16
CA ASN A 64 -25.11 7.19 -5.10
C ASN A 64 -25.31 6.03 -4.10
N VAL A 65 -24.26 5.26 -3.79
CA VAL A 65 -24.36 4.21 -2.75
C VAL A 65 -23.19 4.29 -1.78
N ASP A 66 -23.52 4.20 -0.50
CA ASP A 66 -22.52 4.00 0.54
C ASP A 66 -21.82 2.66 0.31
N VAL A 67 -20.49 2.68 0.29
CA VAL A 67 -19.68 1.46 0.14
C VAL A 67 -19.05 1.12 1.46
N ILE A 68 -19.33 -0.09 1.93
CA ILE A 68 -18.77 -0.66 3.15
C ILE A 68 -17.82 -1.79 2.74
N ILE A 69 -16.57 -1.70 3.20
CA ILE A 69 -15.56 -2.74 3.06
C ILE A 69 -15.30 -3.28 4.45
N ASP A 70 -15.65 -4.54 4.68
CA ASP A 70 -15.59 -5.22 6.00
C ASP A 70 -14.75 -6.51 5.97
N GLY A 71 -14.16 -6.81 4.81
CA GLY A 71 -13.41 -8.03 4.55
C GLY A 71 -11.97 -7.76 4.12
N PRO A 72 -11.11 -8.80 4.11
CA PRO A 72 -9.79 -8.70 3.54
C PRO A 72 -9.82 -8.70 2.01
N ILE A 73 -9.01 -7.84 1.41
CA ILE A 73 -8.67 -7.79 -0.01
C ILE A 73 -7.18 -8.05 -0.13
N THR A 74 -6.80 -9.17 -0.72
CA THR A 74 -5.40 -9.60 -0.86
C THR A 74 -5.03 -9.73 -2.32
N ILE A 75 -3.94 -9.07 -2.73
CA ILE A 75 -3.28 -9.24 -4.02
C ILE A 75 -1.87 -9.76 -3.74
N ARG A 76 -1.51 -10.88 -4.35
CA ARG A 76 -0.21 -11.52 -4.12
C ARG A 76 0.46 -11.99 -5.42
N SER A 77 1.77 -12.18 -5.41
CA SER A 77 2.49 -12.79 -6.55
C SER A 77 2.01 -14.22 -6.83
N HIS A 78 1.83 -14.56 -8.11
CA HIS A 78 1.42 -15.90 -8.53
C HIS A 78 2.55 -16.91 -8.37
N GLN A 79 2.19 -18.14 -8.01
CA GLN A 79 3.06 -19.31 -8.04
C GLN A 79 2.86 -20.09 -9.34
N ASP A 80 3.88 -20.14 -10.19
CA ASP A 80 3.91 -21.15 -11.24
C ASP A 80 4.23 -22.51 -10.62
N ASN A 81 3.43 -23.53 -10.97
CA ASN A 81 3.47 -24.90 -10.44
C ASN A 81 4.88 -25.55 -10.45
N GLY A 82 5.69 -25.28 -9.42
CA GLY A 82 6.90 -26.04 -9.09
C GLY A 82 8.25 -25.41 -9.45
N ASP A 83 8.30 -24.13 -9.84
CA ASP A 83 9.58 -23.39 -9.92
C ASP A 83 9.63 -22.36 -8.78
N ALA A 84 10.76 -22.29 -8.08
CA ALA A 84 10.93 -21.44 -6.89
C ALA A 84 10.98 -19.93 -7.21
N SER A 85 10.73 -19.54 -8.47
CA SER A 85 10.69 -18.15 -8.89
C SER A 85 9.27 -17.59 -8.80
N ALA A 86 9.05 -16.72 -7.82
CA ALA A 86 7.85 -15.90 -7.78
C ALA A 86 7.85 -14.95 -8.98
N THR A 87 6.74 -14.89 -9.72
CA THR A 87 6.57 -13.84 -10.74
C THR A 87 6.28 -12.51 -10.01
N PRO A 88 7.13 -11.47 -10.14
CA PRO A 88 6.93 -10.21 -9.42
C PRO A 88 5.57 -9.58 -9.72
N LEU A 89 5.01 -8.86 -8.74
CA LEU A 89 3.83 -8.05 -8.98
C LEU A 89 4.21 -6.87 -9.87
N THR A 90 3.72 -6.84 -11.11
CA THR A 90 4.00 -5.73 -12.02
C THR A 90 3.24 -4.49 -11.55
N ALA A 91 1.90 -4.51 -11.47
CA ALA A 91 1.10 -3.43 -10.87
C ALA A 91 -0.05 -4.00 -10.03
N ALA A 92 -0.46 -3.30 -8.98
CA ALA A 92 -1.56 -3.74 -8.12
C ALA A 92 -2.26 -2.56 -7.44
N THR A 93 -3.57 -2.48 -7.53
CA THR A 93 -4.37 -1.58 -6.67
C THR A 93 -5.34 -2.41 -5.85
N GLY A 94 -5.39 -2.26 -4.54
CA GLY A 94 -6.34 -3.01 -3.70
C GLY A 94 -7.77 -2.55 -3.97
N VAL A 95 -8.03 -1.28 -3.66
CA VAL A 95 -9.31 -0.61 -3.91
C VAL A 95 -9.08 0.65 -4.72
N LYS A 96 -9.79 0.81 -5.83
CA LYS A 96 -9.82 2.04 -6.61
C LYS A 96 -11.23 2.62 -6.58
N ILE A 97 -11.35 3.91 -6.42
CA ILE A 97 -12.61 4.64 -6.58
C ILE A 97 -12.44 5.68 -7.68
N THR A 98 -13.39 5.73 -8.63
CA THR A 98 -13.37 6.64 -9.78
C THR A 98 -14.52 7.64 -9.78
N ALA A 99 -15.64 7.28 -9.17
CA ALA A 99 -16.77 8.17 -8.92
C ALA A 99 -17.56 7.68 -7.72
N ASN A 100 -17.88 8.58 -6.78
CA ASN A 100 -18.85 8.33 -5.71
C ASN A 100 -19.31 9.61 -5.00
N ASN A 101 -20.62 9.77 -4.81
CA ASN A 101 -21.20 10.86 -4.04
C ASN A 101 -21.70 10.41 -2.66
N SER A 102 -21.49 9.15 -2.29
CA SER A 102 -21.86 8.54 -1.00
C SER A 102 -20.64 7.92 -0.32
N SER A 103 -20.67 7.78 1.01
CA SER A 103 -19.47 7.49 1.80
C SER A 103 -18.80 6.16 1.46
N VAL A 104 -17.47 6.12 1.53
CA VAL A 104 -16.69 4.87 1.48
C VAL A 104 -16.10 4.62 2.86
N ARG A 105 -16.33 3.43 3.40
CA ARG A 105 -15.96 3.09 4.77
C ARG A 105 -15.25 1.75 4.86
N PHE A 106 -14.01 1.76 5.36
CA PHE A 106 -13.31 0.57 5.84
C PHE A 106 -13.71 0.31 7.28
N LYS A 107 -14.39 -0.81 7.53
CA LYS A 107 -14.83 -1.21 8.87
C LYS A 107 -13.66 -1.77 9.66
N SER A 108 -13.83 -1.84 10.98
CA SER A 108 -12.90 -2.55 11.85
C SER A 108 -12.73 -4.00 11.37
N GLY A 109 -11.49 -4.43 11.11
CA GLY A 109 -11.21 -5.75 10.55
C GLY A 109 -11.07 -5.78 9.03
N ALA A 110 -11.43 -4.72 8.30
CA ALA A 110 -11.15 -4.59 6.88
C ALA A 110 -9.63 -4.50 6.64
N ARG A 111 -9.12 -5.29 5.70
CA ARG A 111 -7.68 -5.34 5.42
C ARG A 111 -7.41 -5.26 3.93
N ILE A 112 -6.43 -4.48 3.53
CA ILE A 112 -5.90 -4.51 2.16
C ILE A 112 -4.45 -4.96 2.23
N TYR A 113 -4.14 -6.06 1.55
CA TYR A 113 -2.80 -6.61 1.45
C TYR A 113 -2.36 -6.62 -0.01
N ILE A 114 -1.25 -5.96 -0.31
CA ILE A 114 -0.50 -6.14 -1.56
C ILE A 114 0.86 -6.68 -1.15
N ILE A 115 1.08 -7.97 -1.36
CA ILE A 115 2.25 -8.70 -0.86
C ILE A 115 2.99 -9.39 -1.99
N GLU A 116 4.29 -9.60 -1.83
CA GLU A 116 5.09 -10.43 -2.71
C GLU A 116 5.66 -11.61 -1.94
N GLY A 117 5.91 -12.73 -2.62
CA GLY A 117 6.40 -13.97 -2.01
C GLY A 117 5.34 -15.07 -1.93
N ILE A 118 5.81 -16.31 -1.94
CA ILE A 118 5.04 -17.56 -1.98
C ILE A 118 5.47 -18.40 -0.77
N SER A 119 4.56 -18.68 0.14
CA SER A 119 4.19 -20.08 0.45
C SER A 119 2.94 -20.14 1.31
N LEU A 120 2.11 -21.14 1.04
CA LEU A 120 0.94 -21.54 1.84
C LEU A 120 1.29 -22.66 2.83
N THR A 121 2.57 -23.01 3.03
CA THR A 121 2.99 -23.96 4.06
C THR A 121 3.04 -23.29 5.43
N ASP A 122 1.85 -22.96 5.94
CA ASP A 122 1.39 -22.83 7.34
C ASP A 122 2.40 -22.37 8.43
N SER A 123 3.35 -21.52 8.08
CA SER A 123 4.19 -20.85 9.05
C SER A 123 4.42 -19.43 8.56
N SER A 124 4.45 -18.50 9.51
CA SER A 124 4.73 -17.08 9.28
C SER A 124 6.12 -16.78 8.69
N ALA A 125 6.83 -17.79 8.19
CA ALA A 125 8.20 -17.74 7.68
C ALA A 125 8.28 -17.39 6.19
N ASP A 126 7.24 -17.62 5.39
CA ASP A 126 7.32 -17.54 3.92
C ASP A 126 6.69 -16.27 3.29
N LEU A 127 6.28 -15.30 4.11
CA LEU A 127 5.97 -13.96 3.60
C LEU A 127 7.30 -13.24 3.32
N ARG A 128 7.63 -12.98 2.05
CA ARG A 128 8.80 -12.15 1.72
C ARG A 128 8.60 -10.79 2.37
N GLY A 129 9.42 -10.51 3.37
CA GLY A 129 9.32 -9.37 4.24
C GLY A 129 10.55 -9.22 5.10
N PRO A 130 10.51 -8.35 6.12
CA PRO A 130 11.71 -7.98 6.86
C PRO A 130 12.46 -9.11 7.56
N ASN A 131 11.82 -10.28 7.71
CA ASN A 131 12.36 -11.43 8.42
C ASN A 131 12.33 -12.70 7.54
N TYR A 132 12.27 -12.55 6.22
CA TYR A 132 12.23 -13.69 5.31
C TYR A 132 13.62 -14.35 5.24
N ASP A 133 13.67 -15.63 5.56
CA ASP A 133 14.87 -16.47 5.71
C ASP A 133 14.59 -17.80 5.00
N ALA A 134 15.06 -17.95 3.76
CA ALA A 134 14.75 -19.09 2.92
C ALA A 134 15.71 -20.26 3.11
N ASP A 135 16.94 -20.01 3.53
CA ASP A 135 17.95 -21.04 3.77
C ASP A 135 18.02 -21.50 5.24
N GLY A 136 17.33 -20.80 6.14
CA GLY A 136 17.13 -21.15 7.53
C GLY A 136 18.38 -20.97 8.38
N ASP A 137 19.29 -20.08 7.97
CA ASP A 137 20.52 -19.80 8.70
C ASP A 137 20.30 -18.94 9.96
N GLY A 138 19.09 -18.37 10.11
CA GLY A 138 18.68 -17.54 11.23
C GLY A 138 18.81 -16.03 10.96
N PHE A 139 19.21 -15.64 9.75
CA PHE A 139 19.27 -14.26 9.25
C PHE A 139 18.28 -14.08 8.11
N ALA A 140 17.95 -12.82 7.79
CA ALA A 140 17.08 -12.58 6.65
C ALA A 140 17.86 -12.79 5.35
N ASP A 141 17.24 -13.33 4.31
CA ASP A 141 17.84 -13.48 2.96
C ASP A 141 18.38 -12.17 2.38
N ASN A 142 17.93 -11.03 2.91
CA ASN A 142 18.39 -9.71 2.52
C ASN A 142 19.39 -9.09 3.51
N ASP A 143 20.11 -9.94 4.24
CA ASP A 143 21.20 -9.66 5.18
C ASP A 143 22.37 -10.60 4.81
N SER A 144 23.12 -10.20 3.78
CA SER A 144 24.13 -11.03 3.10
C SER A 144 25.45 -11.16 3.87
N ASP A 145 25.73 -10.24 4.80
CA ASP A 145 26.84 -10.37 5.75
C ASP A 145 26.41 -10.91 7.14
N GLU A 146 25.14 -11.33 7.25
CA GLU A 146 24.56 -12.08 8.38
C GLU A 146 24.78 -11.35 9.72
N ASP A 147 24.65 -10.02 9.73
CA ASP A 147 24.91 -9.18 10.91
C ASP A 147 23.63 -8.81 11.68
N GLY A 148 22.47 -9.22 11.16
CA GLY A 148 21.14 -8.98 11.67
C GLY A 148 20.49 -7.70 11.14
N ILE A 149 21.11 -7.01 10.17
CA ILE A 149 20.62 -5.77 9.60
C ILE A 149 20.30 -5.95 8.12
N SER A 150 19.07 -5.61 7.76
CA SER A 150 18.61 -5.73 6.39
C SER A 150 19.28 -4.73 5.43
N GLU A 151 19.81 -5.26 4.33
CA GLU A 151 20.57 -4.56 3.28
C GLU A 151 19.70 -4.08 2.10
N GLY A 152 18.38 -3.89 2.25
CA GLY A 152 17.60 -3.30 1.17
C GLY A 152 16.13 -3.63 1.15
N SER A 153 15.53 -3.38 -0.02
CA SER A 153 14.09 -3.50 -0.21
C SER A 153 13.59 -4.92 0.03
N HIS A 154 12.57 -5.00 0.87
CA HIS A 154 11.80 -6.22 1.09
C HIS A 154 10.81 -6.50 -0.05
N ALA A 155 10.63 -5.56 -0.99
CA ALA A 155 9.82 -5.75 -2.18
C ALA A 155 10.69 -6.21 -3.35
N LEU A 156 10.18 -7.14 -4.16
CA LEU A 156 10.88 -7.67 -5.33
C LEU A 156 11.17 -6.56 -6.34
N PRO A 157 12.21 -6.72 -7.18
CA PRO A 157 12.47 -5.84 -8.30
C PRO A 157 11.26 -5.78 -9.25
N GLY A 158 10.71 -4.59 -9.44
CA GLY A 158 9.47 -4.38 -10.19
C GLY A 158 8.89 -3.01 -9.86
N ASN A 159 8.84 -2.14 -10.85
CA ASN A 159 8.75 -0.70 -10.64
C ASN A 159 7.45 -0.12 -11.20
N ASN A 160 6.30 -0.46 -10.60
CA ASN A 160 5.04 0.19 -10.99
C ASN A 160 4.15 0.51 -9.76
N TRP A 161 3.10 1.28 -10.01
CA TRP A 161 2.10 1.64 -9.01
C TRP A 161 1.57 0.42 -8.24
N ARG A 162 1.85 0.42 -6.94
CA ARG A 162 1.22 -0.47 -5.97
C ARG A 162 0.49 0.36 -4.95
N VAL A 163 -0.83 0.30 -4.96
CA VAL A 163 -1.66 1.21 -4.16
C VAL A 163 -2.67 0.44 -3.34
N GLY A 164 -2.64 0.59 -2.01
CA GLY A 164 -3.67 -0.03 -1.15
C GLY A 164 -5.05 0.50 -1.49
N PHE A 165 -5.25 1.81 -1.34
CA PHE A 165 -6.47 2.52 -1.71
C PHE A 165 -6.18 3.73 -2.59
N TRP A 166 -6.85 3.83 -3.73
CA TRP A 166 -6.64 4.88 -4.72
C TRP A 166 -7.93 5.61 -5.07
N LYS A 167 -8.00 6.89 -4.70
CA LYS A 167 -9.01 7.81 -5.22
C LYS A 167 -8.52 8.46 -6.51
N VAL A 168 -9.30 8.27 -7.57
CA VAL A 168 -9.19 8.90 -8.88
C VAL A 168 -10.57 9.47 -9.24
N GLY A 169 -10.66 10.49 -10.09
CA GLY A 169 -11.96 10.99 -10.57
C GLY A 169 -12.86 11.62 -9.49
N GLU A 170 -14.06 12.05 -9.91
CA GLU A 170 -14.97 12.91 -9.13
C GLU A 170 -15.61 12.15 -7.95
N VAL A 171 -15.08 12.39 -6.75
CA VAL A 171 -15.62 11.81 -5.51
C VAL A 171 -16.01 12.94 -4.58
N SER A 172 -17.31 13.03 -4.27
CA SER A 172 -17.88 13.95 -3.27
C SER A 172 -18.25 13.25 -1.95
N ALA A 173 -17.78 12.02 -1.82
CA ALA A 173 -17.94 11.19 -0.64
C ALA A 173 -16.92 11.50 0.45
N ASN A 174 -17.27 11.14 1.69
CA ASN A 174 -16.29 10.97 2.76
C ASN A 174 -15.61 9.61 2.63
N ILE A 175 -14.30 9.58 2.87
CA ILE A 175 -13.51 8.35 2.91
C ILE A 175 -13.08 8.14 4.36
N ILE A 176 -13.58 7.05 4.95
CA ILE A 176 -13.48 6.79 6.39
C ILE A 176 -12.81 5.44 6.61
N GLY A 177 -11.70 5.46 7.32
CA GLY A 177 -11.07 4.28 7.90
C GLY A 177 -11.40 4.15 9.37
N GLU A 178 -12.11 3.08 9.78
CA GLU A 178 -12.38 2.80 11.18
C GLU A 178 -11.17 2.17 11.88
N ASP A 179 -11.11 2.31 13.20
CA ASP A 179 -10.05 1.69 14.01
C ASP A 179 -10.10 0.16 13.87
N GLY A 180 -8.93 -0.47 13.76
CA GLY A 180 -8.80 -1.89 13.45
C GLY A 180 -8.84 -2.24 11.95
N SER A 181 -9.02 -1.28 11.05
CA SER A 181 -8.75 -1.47 9.61
C SER A 181 -7.24 -1.32 9.31
N SER A 182 -6.73 -2.00 8.28
CA SER A 182 -5.31 -1.92 7.92
C SER A 182 -5.01 -2.03 6.43
N ILE A 183 -3.96 -1.34 5.98
CA ILE A 183 -3.39 -1.44 4.65
C ILE A 183 -1.92 -1.84 4.78
N VAL A 184 -1.50 -2.89 4.07
CA VAL A 184 -0.10 -3.31 3.97
C VAL A 184 0.28 -3.47 2.51
N VAL A 185 1.34 -2.78 2.09
CA VAL A 185 1.82 -2.81 0.71
C VAL A 185 3.33 -3.03 0.67
N TYR A 186 3.73 -4.04 -0.09
CA TYR A 186 5.09 -4.28 -0.52
C TYR A 186 5.24 -3.69 -1.92
N GLY A 187 6.17 -2.77 -2.13
CA GLY A 187 6.37 -2.13 -3.43
C GLY A 187 7.52 -1.16 -3.47
N ASN A 188 8.12 -1.02 -4.65
CA ASN A 188 9.15 -0.03 -4.92
C ASN A 188 8.58 1.05 -5.86
N GLY A 189 8.80 2.32 -5.55
CA GLY A 189 8.56 3.44 -6.46
C GLY A 189 9.69 3.59 -7.48
N VAL A 190 9.37 4.21 -8.63
CA VAL A 190 10.35 4.68 -9.62
C VAL A 190 9.91 5.96 -10.30
N GLY A 191 10.79 6.96 -10.26
CA GLY A 191 10.62 8.21 -10.99
C GLY A 191 9.40 8.98 -10.48
N THR A 192 8.35 9.08 -11.30
CA THR A 192 7.09 9.74 -10.90
C THR A 192 6.03 8.76 -10.41
N GLN A 193 6.32 7.45 -10.41
CA GLN A 193 5.41 6.42 -9.90
C GLN A 193 5.86 6.01 -8.51
N HIS A 194 4.95 5.98 -7.55
CA HIS A 194 5.26 5.56 -6.19
C HIS A 194 4.35 4.39 -5.79
N ALA A 195 4.88 3.49 -4.96
CA ALA A 195 4.04 2.57 -4.20
C ALA A 195 3.48 3.31 -2.98
N ALA A 196 2.18 3.18 -2.72
CA ALA A 196 1.48 3.97 -1.72
C ALA A 196 0.42 3.19 -0.94
N GLY A 197 0.23 3.53 0.32
CA GLY A 197 -0.88 2.97 1.11
C GLY A 197 -2.21 3.57 0.66
N VAL A 198 -2.28 4.90 0.66
CA VAL A 198 -3.44 5.69 0.21
C VAL A 198 -2.98 6.76 -0.79
N VAL A 199 -3.70 6.91 -1.90
CA VAL A 199 -3.46 7.96 -2.89
C VAL A 199 -4.73 8.72 -3.18
N ILE A 200 -4.67 10.06 -3.13
CA ILE A 200 -5.73 10.96 -3.60
C ILE A 200 -5.20 11.73 -4.81
N SER A 201 -5.72 11.46 -6.00
CA SER A 201 -5.20 12.05 -7.25
C SER A 201 -6.30 12.36 -8.27
N ASP A 202 -5.87 12.92 -9.42
CA ASP A 202 -6.70 13.34 -10.55
C ASP A 202 -7.59 14.56 -10.21
N THR A 203 -8.83 14.36 -9.80
CA THR A 203 -9.72 15.48 -9.41
C THR A 203 -9.73 15.70 -7.90
N GLN A 204 -10.34 16.80 -7.44
CA GLN A 204 -10.47 17.08 -6.01
C GLN A 204 -11.36 16.05 -5.28
N LEU A 205 -11.09 15.80 -4.00
CA LEU A 205 -12.00 15.09 -3.10
C LEU A 205 -12.95 16.11 -2.46
N ASP A 206 -14.22 16.04 -2.83
CA ASP A 206 -15.29 16.89 -2.32
C ASP A 206 -15.90 16.36 -1.01
N GLY A 207 -15.03 15.95 -0.09
CA GLY A 207 -15.36 15.37 1.21
C GLY A 207 -14.16 15.44 2.15
N TYR A 208 -14.18 14.65 3.23
CA TYR A 208 -13.02 14.49 4.11
C TYR A 208 -12.38 13.10 4.00
N LEU A 209 -11.09 13.05 4.33
CA LEU A 209 -10.31 11.83 4.51
C LEU A 209 -10.05 11.63 6.01
N ASP A 210 -10.69 10.65 6.64
CA ASP A 210 -10.50 10.36 8.07
C ASP A 210 -10.08 8.90 8.25
N LEU A 211 -8.79 8.69 8.53
CA LEU A 211 -8.17 7.38 8.57
C LEU A 211 -7.74 7.02 9.99
N SER A 212 -8.54 6.20 10.66
CA SER A 212 -8.07 5.39 11.79
C SER A 212 -7.38 4.10 11.32
N THR A 213 -7.31 3.89 10.00
CA THR A 213 -6.62 2.78 9.34
C THR A 213 -5.13 2.81 9.61
N ARG A 214 -4.57 1.67 10.04
CA ARG A 214 -3.12 1.47 10.12
C ARG A 214 -2.56 1.25 8.72
N ILE A 215 -1.49 1.95 8.35
CA ILE A 215 -0.82 1.82 7.07
C ILE A 215 0.60 1.32 7.29
N THR A 216 1.01 0.29 6.57
CA THR A 216 2.38 -0.25 6.62
C THR A 216 2.92 -0.45 5.21
N MET A 217 4.08 0.14 4.94
CA MET A 217 4.73 0.09 3.64
C MET A 217 6.12 -0.52 3.75
N PHE A 218 6.46 -1.42 2.84
CA PHE A 218 7.78 -2.00 2.71
C PHE A 218 8.29 -1.82 1.28
N GLY A 219 9.39 -1.10 1.13
CA GLY A 219 10.08 -0.89 -0.14
C GLY A 219 10.51 0.57 -0.35
N ASP A 220 11.34 0.74 -1.37
CA ASP A 220 11.97 2.02 -1.70
C ASP A 220 10.99 2.98 -2.36
N GLU A 221 11.22 4.28 -2.18
CA GLU A 221 10.41 5.37 -2.74
C GLU A 221 8.89 5.22 -2.47
N THR A 222 8.54 4.63 -1.32
CA THR A 222 7.15 4.39 -0.90
C THR A 222 6.51 5.61 -0.23
N ARG A 223 5.18 5.67 -0.23
CA ARG A 223 4.37 6.67 0.48
C ARG A 223 3.35 6.00 1.39
N GLY A 224 3.18 6.45 2.62
CA GLY A 224 2.07 5.97 3.46
C GLY A 224 0.75 6.53 2.92
N VAL A 225 0.67 7.86 2.87
CA VAL A 225 -0.43 8.61 2.25
C VAL A 225 0.16 9.64 1.29
N ASP A 226 -0.34 9.68 0.06
CA ASP A 226 0.08 10.63 -0.98
C ASP A 226 -1.12 11.45 -1.48
N ILE A 227 -1.10 12.77 -1.23
CA ILE A 227 -2.17 13.70 -1.58
C ILE A 227 -1.72 14.54 -2.78
N LEU A 228 -2.11 14.11 -3.97
CA LEU A 228 -1.73 14.71 -5.26
C LEU A 228 -2.83 15.61 -5.83
N SER A 229 -4.06 15.51 -5.32
CA SER A 229 -5.19 16.39 -5.65
C SER A 229 -5.83 16.96 -4.39
N SER A 230 -6.49 18.11 -4.53
CA SER A 230 -6.99 18.88 -3.38
C SER A 230 -8.08 18.14 -2.61
N ILE A 231 -8.15 18.40 -1.31
CA ILE A 231 -9.23 17.94 -0.42
C ILE A 231 -9.99 19.18 0.06
N THR A 232 -11.30 19.23 -0.16
CA THR A 232 -12.12 20.37 0.29
C THR A 232 -12.45 20.29 1.77
N GLY A 233 -12.68 19.09 2.30
CA GLY A 233 -12.80 18.82 3.72
C GLY A 233 -11.44 18.79 4.44
N TYR A 234 -11.41 18.08 5.56
CA TYR A 234 -10.18 17.87 6.35
C TYR A 234 -9.50 16.55 5.97
N TYR A 235 -8.23 16.44 6.30
CA TYR A 235 -7.52 15.16 6.39
C TYR A 235 -7.13 14.89 7.84
N ARG A 236 -7.56 13.76 8.37
CA ARG A 236 -7.24 13.30 9.73
C ARG A 236 -6.62 11.91 9.70
N GLN A 237 -5.42 11.78 10.28
CA GLN A 237 -4.71 10.52 10.45
C GLN A 237 -4.67 10.10 11.92
N ARG A 238 -5.46 9.07 12.27
CA ARG A 238 -5.57 8.46 13.60
C ARG A 238 -4.96 7.06 13.69
N GLY A 239 -4.83 6.36 12.57
CA GLY A 239 -4.13 5.08 12.52
C GLY A 239 -2.64 5.28 12.31
N ALA A 240 -1.80 4.42 12.89
CA ALA A 240 -0.35 4.54 12.72
C ALA A 240 0.07 4.33 11.25
N ILE A 241 1.04 5.12 10.78
CA ILE A 241 1.73 4.94 9.50
C ILE A 241 3.15 4.48 9.81
N ASP A 242 3.56 3.37 9.22
CA ASP A 242 4.92 2.85 9.28
C ASP A 242 5.41 2.56 7.86
N VAL A 243 6.31 3.38 7.33
CA VAL A 243 6.89 3.20 6.00
C VAL A 243 8.40 2.94 6.12
N ARG A 244 8.87 1.90 5.44
CA ARG A 244 10.26 1.46 5.52
C ARG A 244 10.85 1.29 4.13
N GLY A 245 11.87 2.09 3.85
CA GLY A 245 12.73 1.97 2.69
C GLY A 245 13.44 3.25 2.32
N GLU A 246 14.36 3.17 1.35
CA GLU A 246 15.10 4.34 0.92
C GLU A 246 14.15 5.39 0.32
N GLY A 247 14.23 6.64 0.79
CA GLY A 247 13.38 7.71 0.28
C GLY A 247 11.88 7.53 0.56
N ALA A 248 11.51 6.63 1.47
CA ALA A 248 10.13 6.43 1.91
C ALA A 248 9.60 7.68 2.65
N ILE A 249 8.36 8.09 2.40
CA ILE A 249 7.72 9.24 3.07
C ILE A 249 6.42 8.79 3.72
N GLY A 250 6.20 9.16 4.98
CA GLY A 250 5.00 8.73 5.71
C GLY A 250 3.74 9.38 5.14
N ILE A 251 3.68 10.71 5.17
CA ILE A 251 2.59 11.51 4.59
C ILE A 251 3.21 12.54 3.64
N ASP A 252 2.81 12.51 2.37
CA ASP A 252 3.18 13.50 1.37
C ASP A 252 1.96 14.34 0.97
N ILE A 253 2.01 15.64 1.22
CA ILE A 253 0.95 16.60 0.86
C ILE A 253 1.44 17.43 -0.33
N GLY A 254 1.12 16.96 -1.54
CA GLY A 254 1.43 17.61 -2.82
C GLY A 254 0.37 18.60 -3.30
N ALA A 255 -0.86 18.53 -2.79
CA ALA A 255 -1.97 19.40 -3.15
C ALA A 255 -2.67 19.98 -1.91
N SER A 256 -3.45 21.04 -2.13
CA SER A 256 -4.02 21.84 -1.04
C SER A 256 -5.10 21.09 -0.26
N ILE A 257 -5.13 21.34 1.05
CA ILE A 257 -6.22 20.91 1.94
C ILE A 257 -6.94 22.18 2.39
N THR A 258 -8.21 22.29 2.04
CA THR A 258 -9.02 23.47 2.37
C THR A 258 -9.46 23.42 3.83
N GLY A 259 -9.83 22.25 4.34
CA GLY A 259 -9.99 22.01 5.77
C GLY A 259 -8.66 21.93 6.51
N SER A 260 -8.68 21.32 7.69
CA SER A 260 -7.49 21.13 8.51
C SER A 260 -6.75 19.83 8.18
N LEU A 261 -5.46 19.80 8.50
CA LEU A 261 -4.65 18.59 8.58
C LEU A 261 -4.48 18.22 10.05
N MET A 262 -4.89 17.02 10.44
CA MET A 262 -4.75 16.51 11.81
C MET A 262 -3.97 15.19 11.82
N ILE A 263 -2.82 15.16 12.48
CA ILE A 263 -1.99 13.97 12.65
C ILE A 263 -2.00 13.60 14.12
N GLU A 264 -2.76 12.58 14.49
CA GLU A 264 -3.06 12.22 15.89
C GLU A 264 -2.41 10.90 16.32
N SER A 265 -1.62 10.29 15.43
CA SER A 265 -1.00 8.98 15.64
C SER A 265 0.46 8.96 15.22
N LEU A 266 1.11 7.80 15.40
CA LEU A 266 2.49 7.60 14.99
C LEU A 266 2.60 7.70 13.45
N VAL A 267 3.50 8.55 12.97
CA VAL A 267 3.97 8.53 11.58
C VAL A 267 5.46 8.26 11.59
N ASN A 268 5.84 7.09 11.07
CA ASN A 268 7.20 6.62 10.98
C ASN A 268 7.59 6.46 9.51
N ALA A 269 8.66 7.14 9.10
CA ALA A 269 9.33 6.91 7.82
C ALA A 269 10.81 6.63 8.08
N THR A 270 11.26 5.41 7.83
CA THR A 270 12.63 4.97 8.12
C THR A 270 13.24 4.27 6.91
N GLY A 271 14.56 4.08 6.95
CA GLY A 271 15.23 3.11 6.09
C GLY A 271 14.94 1.69 6.58
N TYR A 272 15.78 0.74 6.13
CA TYR A 272 15.68 -0.67 6.55
C TYR A 272 16.41 -0.94 7.88
N SER A 273 17.46 -0.16 8.18
CA SER A 273 18.09 -0.21 9.49
C SER A 273 17.19 0.45 10.55
N THR A 274 16.66 -0.36 11.45
CA THR A 274 15.96 0.09 12.68
C THR A 274 16.84 -0.03 13.92
N TYR A 275 18.06 -0.54 13.77
CA TYR A 275 18.96 -0.74 14.89
C TYR A 275 19.69 0.57 15.25
N SER A 276 19.50 1.01 16.49
CA SER A 276 20.03 2.28 17.02
C SER A 276 21.55 2.29 17.28
N SER A 277 22.21 1.15 17.07
CA SER A 277 23.67 1.08 16.95
C SER A 277 23.98 0.88 15.47
N ALA A 278 24.89 1.70 14.94
CA ALA A 278 25.51 1.42 13.64
C ALA A 278 25.95 -0.05 13.57
N PRO A 279 26.05 -0.64 12.37
CA PRO A 279 26.58 -2.00 12.20
C PRO A 279 27.87 -2.11 13.01
N VAL A 280 27.87 -2.93 14.07
CA VAL A 280 29.03 -3.03 14.97
C VAL A 280 29.79 -4.28 14.60
N HIS A 281 30.50 -4.22 13.48
CA HIS A 281 31.78 -4.88 13.48
C HIS A 281 32.76 -3.98 14.20
N GLY A 282 33.36 -4.46 15.29
CA GLY A 282 34.46 -3.76 15.98
C GLY A 282 35.76 -3.67 15.15
N ARG A 283 35.63 -3.71 13.82
CA ARG A 283 36.67 -3.66 12.79
C ARG A 283 36.55 -2.32 12.08
N ASP A 284 37.69 -1.76 11.69
CA ASP A 284 37.72 -0.54 10.88
C ASP A 284 37.11 -0.84 9.49
N GLU A 285 36.35 0.09 8.89
CA GLU A 285 35.78 -0.11 7.54
C GLU A 285 36.84 -0.39 6.48
N SER A 286 38.07 0.06 6.69
CA SER A 286 39.21 -0.24 5.82
C SER A 286 39.69 -1.69 5.88
N GLU A 287 39.23 -2.46 6.86
CA GLU A 287 39.52 -3.89 7.07
C GLU A 287 38.37 -4.80 6.56
N LEU A 288 37.28 -4.20 6.05
CA LEU A 288 36.16 -4.93 5.49
C LEU A 288 36.46 -5.39 4.06
N GLU A 289 35.99 -6.60 3.74
CA GLU A 289 35.98 -7.08 2.37
C GLU A 289 34.97 -6.27 1.53
N PRO A 290 35.14 -6.17 0.20
CA PRO A 290 34.26 -5.36 -0.65
C PRO A 290 32.76 -5.70 -0.55
N ALA A 291 32.43 -6.96 -0.24
CA ALA A 291 31.05 -7.40 -0.02
C ALA A 291 30.46 -6.80 1.27
N GLU A 292 31.18 -6.91 2.39
CA GLU A 292 30.80 -6.31 3.68
C GLU A 292 30.65 -4.77 3.58
N VAL A 293 31.52 -4.09 2.81
CA VAL A 293 31.38 -2.64 2.54
C VAL A 293 30.10 -2.33 1.77
N THR A 294 29.71 -3.20 0.85
CA THR A 294 28.50 -3.04 0.03
C THR A 294 27.25 -3.26 0.89
N ALA A 295 27.22 -4.33 1.69
CA ALA A 295 26.18 -4.62 2.68
C ALA A 295 25.95 -3.42 3.61
N ASN A 296 27.01 -2.97 4.28
CA ASN A 296 27.00 -1.82 5.18
C ASN A 296 26.45 -0.54 4.51
N THR A 297 26.80 -0.32 3.25
CA THR A 297 26.29 0.83 2.49
C THR A 297 24.78 0.72 2.27
N ASN A 298 24.30 -0.48 1.96
CA ASN A 298 22.90 -0.74 1.72
C ASN A 298 22.04 -0.69 2.99
N GLU A 299 22.53 -1.18 4.12
CA GLU A 299 21.87 -1.07 5.42
C GLU A 299 21.65 0.40 5.85
N ARG A 300 22.60 1.27 5.47
CA ARG A 300 22.58 2.70 5.82
C ARG A 300 21.63 3.52 4.96
N ARG A 301 20.96 2.91 3.97
CA ARG A 301 19.92 3.56 3.17
C ARG A 301 18.85 4.12 4.10
N ARG A 302 18.53 5.40 3.92
CA ARG A 302 17.68 6.16 4.85
C ARG A 302 16.29 6.38 4.28
N GLY A 303 15.32 6.42 5.19
CA GLY A 303 13.99 6.95 4.89
C GLY A 303 14.03 8.42 4.51
N GLY A 304 12.95 8.89 3.91
CA GLY A 304 12.66 10.30 3.68
C GLY A 304 11.96 10.93 4.88
N ALA A 305 11.14 11.94 4.62
CA ALA A 305 10.41 12.66 5.66
C ALA A 305 9.24 11.83 6.21
N ALA A 306 9.03 11.88 7.52
CA ALA A 306 7.80 11.36 8.12
C ALA A 306 6.56 12.08 7.57
N VAL A 307 6.63 13.40 7.46
CA VAL A 307 5.58 14.25 6.91
C VAL A 307 6.24 15.31 6.03
N ASN A 308 5.79 15.41 4.78
CA ASN A 308 6.23 16.41 3.82
C ASN A 308 5.03 17.24 3.36
N ILE A 309 5.05 18.55 3.61
CA ILE A 309 3.96 19.45 3.24
C ILE A 309 4.48 20.46 2.20
N LYS A 310 4.05 20.29 0.95
CA LYS A 310 4.46 21.12 -0.20
C LYS A 310 3.38 22.11 -0.64
N ALA A 311 2.15 21.93 -0.18
CA ALA A 311 0.98 22.72 -0.55
C ALA A 311 0.28 23.33 0.67
N ASP A 312 -0.67 24.24 0.42
CA ASP A 312 -1.37 24.98 1.46
C ASP A 312 -2.32 24.10 2.29
N VAL A 313 -2.34 24.32 3.60
CA VAL A 313 -3.32 23.74 4.54
C VAL A 313 -4.10 24.89 5.18
N ASN A 314 -5.26 25.21 4.61
CA ASN A 314 -5.99 26.44 4.92
C ASN A 314 -6.69 26.39 6.28
N GLY A 315 -7.21 25.22 6.68
CA GLY A 315 -7.88 25.03 7.98
C GLY A 315 -6.91 24.84 9.15
N GLY A 316 -5.60 24.89 8.91
CA GLY A 316 -4.55 24.74 9.91
C GLY A 316 -4.03 23.31 10.09
N LEU A 317 -2.89 23.20 10.78
CA LEU A 317 -2.19 21.94 11.06
C LEU A 317 -2.21 21.64 12.56
N ILE A 318 -2.62 20.42 12.92
CA ILE A 318 -2.55 19.88 14.27
C ILE A 318 -1.70 18.61 14.23
N VAL A 319 -0.66 18.56 15.07
CA VAL A 319 0.16 17.37 15.28
C VAL A 319 0.04 16.97 16.76
N GLY A 320 -0.83 15.99 17.03
CA GLY A 320 -1.02 15.39 18.35
C GLY A 320 -0.32 14.03 18.52
N GLY A 321 0.07 13.39 17.41
CA GLY A 321 0.79 12.13 17.39
C GLY A 321 2.32 12.27 17.38
N ARG A 322 3.03 11.14 17.48
CA ARG A 322 4.50 11.10 17.35
C ARG A 322 4.88 11.06 15.88
N VAL A 323 5.73 11.98 15.45
CA VAL A 323 6.29 12.01 14.09
C VAL A 323 7.80 11.77 14.23
N ASN A 324 8.34 10.75 13.56
CA ASN A 324 9.78 10.50 13.61
C ASN A 324 10.54 11.55 12.77
N ARG A 325 11.86 11.64 12.99
CA ARG A 325 12.75 12.57 12.29
C ARG A 325 13.59 11.81 11.28
#